data_AF-A0A959BUV6-F1
#
_entry.id   AF-A0A959BUV6-F1
#
_cell.length_a   1.000
_cell.length_b   1.000
_cell.length_c   1.000
_cell.angle_alpha   90.00
_cell.angle_beta   90.00
_cell.angle_gamma   90.00
#
_symmetry.space_group_name_H-M   'P 1'
#
loop_
_entity.id
_entity.type
_entity.pdbx_description
1 polymer ?
#
loop_
_entity_poly.entity_id
_entity_poly.type
_entity_poly.pdbx_seq_one_letter_code
_entity_poly.pdbx_strand_id
1 'polypeptide(L)'
;MKPSILLIAGMLALSHSMLSQTPQGRPRVGLVLSGGAAKGMAHVGVLKVLEEAGIRPDIITGTSMGSIIGGLYAIGYRADTLEQLLVNQDWDRVLSDRIPLK
;
A
#
# COMPACT_ATOMS: atom_id res chain seq x y z
N MET A 1 20.33 54.24 1.14
CA MET A 1 19.31 53.50 1.93
C MET A 1 19.94 53.08 3.25
N LYS A 2 19.23 53.10 4.38
CA LYS A 2 19.79 52.74 5.70
C LYS A 2 20.01 51.22 5.78
N PRO A 3 21.15 50.73 6.32
CA PRO A 3 21.49 49.29 6.35
C PRO A 3 20.47 48.45 7.14
N SER A 4 19.80 49.05 8.13
CA SER A 4 18.72 48.43 8.90
C SER A 4 17.48 48.07 8.06
N ILE A 5 17.21 48.80 6.97
CA ILE A 5 16.09 48.50 6.07
C ILE A 5 16.40 47.27 5.21
N LEU A 6 17.65 47.09 4.78
CA LEU A 6 18.09 45.90 4.04
C LEU A 6 18.01 44.64 4.90
N LEU A 7 18.38 44.74 6.18
CA LEU A 7 18.35 43.61 7.10
C LEU A 7 16.91 43.12 7.34
N ILE A 8 15.98 44.06 7.57
CA ILE A 8 14.55 43.74 7.77
C ILE A 8 13.95 43.15 6.49
N ALA A 9 14.24 43.71 5.33
CA ALA A 9 13.78 43.17 4.05
C ALA A 9 14.32 41.75 3.80
N GLY A 10 15.58 41.48 4.12
CA GLY A 10 16.18 40.16 4.05
C GLY A 10 15.52 39.15 4.99
N MET A 11 15.24 39.54 6.23
CA MET A 11 14.55 38.68 7.21
C MET A 11 13.09 38.41 6.82
N LEU A 12 12.39 39.37 6.21
CA LEU A 12 11.03 39.18 5.68
C LEU A 12 10.98 38.25 4.46
N ALA A 13 12.00 38.31 3.61
CA ALA A 13 12.12 37.42 2.45
C ALA A 13 12.42 35.97 2.87
N LEU A 14 13.28 35.79 3.88
CA LEU A 14 13.59 34.48 4.46
C LEU A 14 12.35 33.83 5.12
N SER A 15 11.53 34.59 5.83
CA SER A 15 10.32 34.06 6.48
C SER A 15 9.23 33.65 5.48
N HIS A 16 9.08 34.33 4.34
CA HIS A 16 8.18 33.91 3.27
C HIS A 16 8.60 32.58 2.62
N SER A 17 9.90 32.36 2.44
CA SER A 17 10.42 31.13 1.83
C SER A 17 10.15 29.87 2.68
N MET A 18 10.12 30.02 4.01
CA MET A 18 9.86 28.92 4.95
C MET A 18 8.37 28.57 5.06
N LEU A 19 7.47 29.55 4.85
CA LEU A 19 6.02 29.34 4.89
C LEU A 19 5.47 28.71 3.59
N SER A 20 6.21 28.78 2.48
CA SER A 20 5.80 28.26 1.17
C SER A 20 6.18 26.80 0.89
N GLN A 21 6.89 26.14 1.80
CA GLN A 21 7.11 24.69 1.70
C GLN A 21 5.87 23.96 2.21
N THR A 22 4.83 23.86 1.38
CA THR A 22 3.80 22.85 1.59
C THR A 22 4.50 21.49 1.54
N PRO A 23 4.44 20.64 2.58
CA PRO A 23 4.95 19.29 2.47
C PRO A 23 4.18 18.62 1.33
N GLN A 24 4.82 18.41 0.20
CA GLN A 24 4.29 17.53 -0.82
C GLN A 24 4.28 16.15 -0.16
N GLY A 25 3.10 15.75 0.32
CA GLY A 25 2.93 14.45 0.96
C GLY A 25 3.46 13.34 0.06
N ARG A 26 3.79 12.18 0.65
CA ARG A 26 4.27 11.05 -0.15
C ARG A 26 3.30 10.74 -1.30
N PRO A 27 3.80 10.29 -2.46
CA PRO A 27 2.93 9.87 -3.57
C PRO A 27 1.91 8.84 -3.08
N ARG A 28 0.67 8.95 -3.58
CA ARG A 28 -0.34 7.91 -3.37
C ARG A 28 -0.08 6.75 -4.30
N VAL A 29 -0.11 5.53 -3.78
CA VAL A 29 0.18 4.30 -4.52
C VAL A 29 -1.08 3.45 -4.63
N GLY A 30 -1.49 3.14 -5.85
CA GLY A 30 -2.55 2.17 -6.13
C GLY A 30 -1.96 0.83 -6.57
N LEU A 31 -2.37 -0.27 -5.94
CA LEU A 31 -1.99 -1.64 -6.30
C LEU A 31 -3.17 -2.37 -6.94
N VAL A 32 -2.96 -2.91 -8.14
CA VAL A 32 -3.98 -3.65 -8.91
C VAL A 32 -3.55 -5.11 -9.03
N LEU A 33 -4.31 -6.03 -8.45
CA LEU A 33 -4.01 -7.46 -8.43
C LEU A 33 -4.96 -8.24 -9.34
N SER A 34 -4.45 -8.73 -10.47
CA SER A 34 -5.25 -9.51 -11.42
C SER A 34 -5.72 -10.85 -10.84
N GLY A 35 -6.71 -11.46 -11.49
CA GLY A 35 -7.01 -12.88 -11.30
C GLY A 35 -5.90 -13.78 -11.86
N GLY A 36 -5.97 -15.07 -11.53
CA GLY A 36 -4.99 -16.06 -12.03
C GLY A 36 -5.15 -17.47 -11.45
N ALA A 37 -6.29 -17.79 -10.83
CA ALA A 37 -6.52 -19.02 -10.07
C ALA A 37 -5.34 -19.31 -9.12
N ALA A 38 -4.79 -20.53 -9.12
CA ALA A 38 -3.65 -20.91 -8.29
C ALA A 38 -2.40 -20.05 -8.55
N LYS A 39 -2.16 -19.59 -9.78
CA LYS A 39 -1.01 -18.73 -10.10
C LYS A 39 -1.12 -17.35 -9.45
N GLY A 40 -2.33 -16.93 -9.08
CA GLY A 40 -2.56 -15.68 -8.36
C GLY A 40 -1.88 -15.62 -6.99
N MET A 41 -1.50 -16.77 -6.41
CA MET A 41 -0.71 -16.81 -5.16
C MET A 41 0.63 -16.08 -5.29
N ALA A 42 1.16 -15.92 -6.51
CA ALA A 42 2.39 -15.16 -6.77
C ALA A 42 2.28 -13.67 -6.35
N HIS A 43 1.07 -13.11 -6.22
CA HIS A 43 0.87 -11.76 -5.70
C HIS A 43 1.44 -11.57 -4.29
N VAL A 44 1.54 -12.63 -3.47
CA VAL A 44 2.19 -12.56 -2.16
C VAL A 44 3.68 -12.22 -2.29
N GLY A 45 4.37 -12.73 -3.32
CA GLY A 45 5.76 -12.37 -3.58
C GLY A 45 5.93 -10.88 -3.88
N VAL A 46 4.99 -10.29 -4.64
CA VAL A 46 4.97 -8.84 -4.89
C VAL A 46 4.78 -8.07 -3.58
N LEU A 47 3.86 -8.51 -2.73
CA LEU A 47 3.62 -7.87 -1.42
C LEU A 47 4.85 -7.93 -0.52
N LYS A 48 5.59 -9.05 -0.49
CA LYS A 48 6.86 -9.17 0.25
C LYS A 48 7.87 -8.13 -0.18
N VAL A 49 8.09 -7.98 -1.49
CA VAL A 49 9.03 -6.99 -2.03
C VAL A 49 8.59 -5.56 -1.72
N LEU A 50 7.28 -5.27 -1.78
CA LEU A 50 6.75 -3.96 -1.39
C LEU A 50 6.98 -3.67 0.09
N GLU A 51 6.74 -4.64 0.98
CA GLU A 51 7.03 -4.51 2.41
C GLU A 51 8.51 -4.25 2.67
N GLU A 52 9.40 -5.03 2.05
CA GLU A 52 10.87 -4.88 2.16
C GLU A 52 11.34 -3.51 1.69
N ALA A 53 10.74 -2.98 0.62
CA ALA A 53 11.01 -1.64 0.10
C ALA A 53 10.36 -0.50 0.92
N GLY A 54 9.57 -0.82 1.96
CA GLY A 54 8.82 0.17 2.73
C GLY A 54 7.69 0.84 1.96
N ILE A 55 7.25 0.26 0.84
CA ILE A 55 6.18 0.78 -0.02
C ILE A 55 4.84 0.24 0.47
N ARG A 56 3.98 1.15 0.94
CA ARG A 56 2.61 0.81 1.36
C ARG A 56 1.60 1.34 0.35
N PRO A 57 0.82 0.47 -0.31
CA PRO A 57 -0.30 0.90 -1.15
C PRO A 57 -1.35 1.64 -0.31
N ASP A 58 -1.90 2.72 -0.86
CA ASP A 58 -3.02 3.46 -0.30
C ASP A 58 -4.37 2.89 -0.74
N ILE A 59 -4.40 2.30 -1.93
CA ILE A 59 -5.58 1.70 -2.53
C ILE A 59 -5.17 0.34 -3.09
N ILE A 60 -5.98 -0.67 -2.80
CA ILE A 60 -5.80 -2.01 -3.35
C ILE A 60 -7.10 -2.39 -4.04
N THR A 61 -6.99 -2.88 -5.27
CA THR A 61 -8.08 -3.50 -6.00
C THR A 61 -7.62 -4.84 -6.51
N GLY A 62 -8.53 -5.81 -6.59
CA GLY A 62 -8.18 -7.11 -7.15
C GLY A 62 -9.38 -7.90 -7.64
N THR A 63 -9.10 -8.90 -8.46
CA THR A 63 -10.09 -9.82 -9.05
C THR A 63 -9.77 -11.27 -8.68
N SER A 64 -10.78 -12.05 -8.26
CA SER A 64 -10.63 -13.48 -7.91
C SER A 64 -9.54 -13.67 -6.85
N MET A 65 -8.50 -14.48 -7.11
CA MET A 65 -7.37 -14.68 -6.19
C MET A 65 -6.69 -13.36 -5.80
N GLY A 66 -6.62 -12.38 -6.72
CA GLY A 66 -6.11 -11.04 -6.40
C GLY A 66 -6.98 -10.28 -5.39
N SER A 67 -8.31 -10.50 -5.39
CA SER A 67 -9.23 -9.94 -4.39
C SER A 67 -9.00 -10.56 -3.01
N ILE A 68 -8.79 -11.88 -2.96
CA ILE A 68 -8.54 -12.59 -1.70
C ILE A 68 -7.25 -12.07 -1.06
N ILE A 69 -6.15 -12.09 -1.82
CA ILE A 69 -4.83 -11.67 -1.33
C ILE A 69 -4.83 -10.17 -1.00
N GLY A 70 -5.33 -9.33 -1.91
CA GLY A 70 -5.38 -7.89 -1.72
C GLY A 70 -6.29 -7.46 -0.56
N GLY A 71 -7.43 -8.12 -0.38
CA GLY A 71 -8.36 -7.86 0.72
C GLY A 71 -7.77 -8.23 2.08
N LEU A 72 -7.16 -9.42 2.20
CA LEU A 72 -6.50 -9.83 3.44
C LEU A 72 -5.31 -8.91 3.77
N TYR A 73 -4.50 -8.54 2.78
CA TYR A 73 -3.42 -7.58 2.99
C TYR A 73 -3.95 -6.19 3.43
N ALA A 74 -5.03 -5.71 2.82
CA ALA A 74 -5.63 -4.42 3.15
C ALA A 74 -6.16 -4.34 4.61
N ILE A 75 -6.59 -5.46 5.19
CA ILE A 75 -7.04 -5.51 6.60
C ILE A 75 -5.88 -5.76 7.59
N GLY A 76 -4.62 -5.74 7.12
CA GLY A 76 -3.43 -5.72 7.96
C GLY A 76 -2.66 -7.03 8.07
N TYR A 77 -2.99 -8.05 7.27
CA TYR A 77 -2.16 -9.25 7.21
C TYR A 77 -0.83 -8.92 6.52
N ARG A 78 0.27 -9.40 7.13
CA ARG A 78 1.61 -9.32 6.54
C ARG A 78 1.79 -10.39 5.46
N ALA A 79 2.66 -10.12 4.49
CA ALA A 79 2.88 -11.01 3.36
C ALA A 79 3.40 -12.42 3.75
N ASP A 80 4.18 -12.53 4.84
CA ASP A 80 4.61 -13.81 5.42
C ASP A 80 3.43 -14.64 5.98
N THR A 81 2.51 -13.97 6.66
CA THR A 81 1.30 -14.56 7.23
C THR A 81 0.35 -15.00 6.12
N LEU A 82 0.23 -14.20 5.05
CA LEU A 82 -0.54 -14.56 3.86
C LEU A 82 0.02 -15.81 3.19
N GLU A 83 1.34 -15.92 3.03
CA GLU A 83 1.96 -17.13 2.50
C GLU A 83 1.57 -18.37 3.31
N GLN A 84 1.71 -18.29 4.64
CA GLN A 84 1.35 -19.40 5.52
C GLN A 84 -0.15 -19.76 5.42
N LEU A 85 -1.04 -18.77 5.37
CA LEU A 85 -2.46 -19.00 5.19
C LEU A 85 -2.73 -19.71 3.88
N LEU A 86 -2.19 -19.21 2.76
CA LEU A 86 -2.47 -19.76 1.44
C LEU A 86 -1.93 -21.19 1.29
N VAL A 87 -0.77 -21.51 1.87
CA VAL A 87 -0.18 -22.86 1.81
C VAL A 87 -0.97 -23.86 2.66
N ASN A 88 -1.49 -23.43 3.81
CA ASN A 88 -2.20 -24.31 4.75
C ASN A 88 -3.72 -24.33 4.55
N GLN A 89 -4.25 -23.55 3.61
CA GLN A 89 -5.68 -23.45 3.37
C GLN A 89 -6.21 -24.68 2.62
N ASP A 90 -7.34 -25.21 3.10
CA ASP A 90 -8.14 -26.18 2.35
C ASP A 90 -8.86 -25.45 1.19
N TRP A 91 -8.19 -25.42 0.03
CA TRP A 91 -8.70 -24.75 -1.17
C TRP A 91 -9.89 -25.46 -1.79
N ASP A 92 -9.98 -26.78 -1.65
CA ASP A 92 -11.11 -27.56 -2.15
C ASP A 92 -12.38 -27.12 -1.40
N ARG A 93 -12.29 -26.94 -0.09
CA ARG A 93 -13.39 -26.38 0.71
C ARG A 93 -13.71 -24.95 0.31
N VAL A 94 -12.71 -24.06 0.23
CA VAL A 94 -12.90 -22.62 -0.05
C VAL A 94 -13.52 -22.37 -1.42
N LEU A 95 -13.13 -23.16 -2.42
CA LEU A 95 -13.60 -23.01 -3.80
C LEU A 95 -14.77 -23.92 -4.14
N SER A 96 -15.28 -24.70 -3.18
CA SER A 96 -16.48 -25.50 -3.38
C SER A 96 -17.75 -24.69 -3.17
N ASP A 97 -18.78 -24.99 -3.97
CA ASP A 97 -20.16 -24.55 -3.74
C ASP A 97 -20.90 -25.47 -2.74
N ARG A 98 -20.17 -26.27 -1.94
CA ARG A 98 -20.77 -27.19 -0.99
C ARG A 98 -21.12 -26.46 0.30
N ILE A 99 -22.42 -26.26 0.52
CA ILE A 99 -22.94 -25.78 1.80
C ILE A 99 -23.13 -27.01 2.70
N PRO A 100 -22.46 -27.09 3.87
CA PRO A 100 -22.69 -28.19 4.80
C PRO A 100 -24.15 -28.17 5.25
N LEU A 101 -24.91 -29.19 4.86
CA LEU A 101 -26.24 -29.44 5.42
C LEU A 101 -26.02 -30.14 6.76
N LYS A 102 -26.53 -29.53 7.83
CA LYS A 102 -26.47 -30.09 9.18
C LYS A 102 -27.06 -31.49 9.25
#